data_AF-A0AAN9AAF8-F1
#
_entry.id   AF-A0AAN9AAF8-F1
#
_cell.length_a   1.000
_cell.length_b   1.000
_cell.length_c   1.000
_cell.angle_alpha   90.00
_cell.angle_beta   90.00
_cell.angle_gamma   90.00
#
_symmetry.space_group_name_H-M   'P 1'
#
loop_
_entity.id
_entity.type
_entity.pdbx_description
1 polymer ?
#
loop_
_entity_poly.entity_id
_entity_poly.type
_entity_poly.pdbx_seq_one_letter_code
_entity_poly.pdbx_strand_id
1 'polypeptide(L)'
;MVFSNYQILEKHEYESHGIRIKCEFCNDTFTHSKSLKTHHLRKHVDDSNFQCELCLKKFKSRSNLWSHRQTHANYSSRRYECPKCPHRCNSRSKLKNHMQSHSGNKKYQCGECERGFLYPSVLLKHMEKHISESHEDFN
;
A
#
# COMPACT_ATOMS: atom_id res chain seq x y z
N MET A 1 -10.19 -14.45 44.35
CA MET A 1 -10.47 -13.21 45.10
C MET A 1 -11.94 -12.89 44.94
N VAL A 2 -12.65 -12.55 46.01
CA VAL A 2 -14.08 -12.21 45.99
C VAL A 2 -14.18 -10.68 45.89
N PHE A 3 -14.81 -10.17 44.83
CA PHE A 3 -14.94 -8.72 44.60
C PHE A 3 -16.31 -8.22 45.08
N SER A 4 -16.31 -7.17 45.91
CA SER A 4 -17.49 -6.74 46.70
C SER A 4 -18.36 -5.65 46.05
N ASN A 5 -18.18 -5.36 44.75
CA ASN A 5 -18.96 -4.34 44.04
C ASN A 5 -18.92 -4.56 42.52
N TYR A 6 -20.07 -4.45 41.86
CA TYR A 6 -20.25 -4.60 40.40
C TYR A 6 -19.35 -3.65 39.60
N GLN A 7 -19.16 -2.41 40.05
CA GLN A 7 -18.30 -1.42 39.39
C GLN A 7 -16.80 -1.79 39.46
N ILE A 8 -16.38 -2.55 40.48
CA ILE A 8 -15.01 -3.04 40.62
C ILE A 8 -14.77 -4.25 39.70
N LEU A 9 -15.80 -5.07 39.49
CA LEU A 9 -15.77 -6.19 38.53
C LEU A 9 -15.65 -5.70 37.09
N GLU A 10 -16.45 -4.70 36.67
CA GLU A 10 -16.36 -4.12 35.32
C GLU A 10 -14.99 -3.50 35.05
N LYS A 11 -14.40 -2.84 36.06
CA LYS A 11 -13.06 -2.25 35.95
C LYS A 11 -11.95 -3.30 35.91
N HIS A 12 -12.07 -4.38 36.69
CA HIS A 12 -11.16 -5.53 36.63
C HIS A 12 -11.25 -6.27 35.28
N GLU A 13 -12.46 -6.43 34.72
CA GLU A 13 -12.66 -7.03 33.39
C GLU A 13 -12.08 -6.16 32.27
N TYR A 14 -12.20 -4.83 32.37
CA TYR A 14 -11.60 -3.87 31.44
C TYR A 14 -10.06 -3.87 31.51
N GLU A 15 -9.49 -3.90 32.72
CA GLU A 15 -8.03 -3.77 32.94
C GLU A 15 -7.27 -5.11 32.87
N SER A 16 -7.89 -6.26 33.20
CA SER A 16 -7.22 -7.56 33.27
C SER A 16 -7.51 -8.51 32.10
N HIS A 17 -8.64 -8.35 31.40
CA HIS A 17 -9.06 -9.33 30.38
C HIS A 17 -9.31 -8.77 28.98
N GLY A 18 -9.41 -7.44 28.83
CA GLY A 18 -9.72 -6.79 27.56
C GLY A 18 -11.11 -7.18 27.06
N ILE A 19 -11.81 -6.26 26.40
CA ILE A 19 -13.15 -6.57 25.86
C ILE A 19 -13.01 -7.74 24.87
N ARG A 20 -13.54 -8.91 25.24
CA ARG A 20 -13.59 -10.11 24.41
C ARG A 20 -14.78 -9.96 23.44
N ILE A 21 -14.49 -9.54 22.22
CA ILE A 21 -15.46 -9.34 21.16
C ILE A 21 -15.62 -10.65 20.39
N LYS A 22 -16.81 -11.26 20.47
CA LYS A 22 -17.14 -12.50 19.76
C LYS A 22 -17.53 -12.20 18.31
N CYS A 23 -17.12 -13.06 17.38
CA CYS A 23 -17.63 -13.01 16.01
C CYS A 23 -19.11 -13.40 15.98
N GLU A 24 -19.92 -12.70 15.20
CA GLU A 24 -21.35 -13.02 15.04
C GLU A 24 -21.61 -14.18 14.06
N PHE A 25 -20.62 -14.49 13.21
CA PHE A 25 -20.70 -15.52 12.16
C PHE A 25 -19.93 -16.80 12.50
N CYS A 26 -19.17 -16.83 13.61
CA CYS A 26 -18.50 -18.03 14.12
C CYS A 26 -18.18 -17.92 15.62
N ASN A 27 -17.61 -18.97 16.21
CA ASN A 27 -17.28 -18.99 17.64
C ASN A 27 -15.91 -18.37 17.99
N ASP A 28 -15.19 -17.75 17.04
CA ASP A 28 -13.91 -17.10 17.31
C ASP A 28 -14.11 -15.82 18.15
N THR A 29 -13.21 -15.57 19.11
CA THR A 29 -13.25 -14.43 20.05
C THR A 29 -11.97 -13.60 19.98
N PHE A 30 -12.09 -12.28 20.04
CA PHE A 30 -10.98 -11.34 19.82
C PHE A 30 -10.89 -10.30 20.94
N THR A 31 -9.68 -9.92 21.31
CA THR A 31 -9.43 -8.88 22.34
C THR A 31 -9.42 -7.45 21.79
N HIS A 32 -9.45 -7.30 20.46
CA HIS A 32 -9.36 -6.01 19.79
C HIS A 32 -10.30 -5.96 18.58
N SER A 33 -11.00 -4.83 18.41
CA SER A 33 -11.90 -4.60 17.27
C SER A 33 -11.19 -4.71 15.91
N LYS A 34 -9.92 -4.28 15.83
CA LYS A 34 -9.10 -4.41 14.61
C LYS A 34 -8.88 -5.88 14.21
N SER A 35 -8.71 -6.76 15.20
CA SER A 35 -8.51 -8.20 14.98
C SER A 35 -9.79 -8.87 14.52
N LEU A 36 -10.93 -8.55 15.14
CA LEU A 36 -12.25 -9.01 14.69
C LEU A 36 -12.56 -8.54 13.27
N LYS A 37 -12.31 -7.25 12.96
CA LYS A 37 -12.50 -6.70 11.62
C LYS A 37 -11.63 -7.43 10.60
N THR A 38 -10.37 -7.72 10.93
CA THR A 38 -9.49 -8.48 10.04
C THR A 38 -9.98 -9.92 9.84
N HIS A 39 -10.49 -10.55 10.90
CA HIS A 39 -11.05 -11.91 10.84
C HIS A 39 -12.33 -11.96 9.97
N HIS A 40 -13.28 -11.06 10.19
CA HIS A 40 -14.53 -11.00 9.42
C HIS A 40 -14.24 -10.80 7.93
N LEU A 41 -13.30 -9.90 7.62
CA LEU A 41 -12.86 -9.64 6.25
C LEU A 41 -12.13 -10.81 5.57
N ARG A 42 -11.63 -11.79 6.33
CA ARG A 42 -10.88 -12.95 5.83
C ARG A 42 -11.70 -14.22 5.74
N LYS A 43 -12.63 -14.43 6.67
CA LYS A 43 -13.37 -15.70 6.80
C LYS A 43 -14.85 -15.62 6.43
N HIS A 44 -15.46 -14.43 6.46
CA HIS A 44 -16.92 -14.28 6.36
C HIS A 44 -17.39 -13.38 5.21
N VAL A 45 -16.49 -12.71 4.51
CA VAL A 45 -16.83 -11.97 3.28
C VAL A 45 -16.65 -12.92 2.09
N ASP A 46 -17.76 -13.30 1.47
CA ASP A 46 -17.79 -14.22 0.34
C ASP A 46 -17.11 -13.63 -0.92
N ASP A 47 -16.37 -14.48 -1.61
CA ASP A 47 -15.24 -14.18 -2.52
C ASP A 47 -15.68 -14.09 -3.99
N SER A 48 -16.84 -13.49 -4.28
CA SER A 48 -17.37 -13.57 -5.64
C SER A 48 -16.82 -12.48 -6.57
N ASN A 49 -16.44 -11.30 -6.07
CA ASN A 49 -15.79 -10.26 -6.90
C ASN A 49 -15.06 -9.25 -6.01
N PHE A 50 -13.74 -9.36 -5.81
CA PHE A 50 -12.93 -8.24 -5.27
C PHE A 50 -12.89 -7.10 -6.29
N GLN A 51 -14.01 -6.41 -6.43
CA GLN A 51 -14.25 -5.39 -7.41
C GLN A 51 -14.22 -4.01 -6.76
N CYS A 52 -13.58 -3.06 -7.42
CA CYS A 52 -13.65 -1.67 -7.02
C CYS A 52 -15.02 -1.10 -7.41
N GLU A 53 -15.77 -0.57 -6.46
CA GLU A 53 -17.09 0.01 -6.74
C GLU A 53 -16.99 1.36 -7.49
N LEU A 54 -15.82 2.01 -7.44
CA LEU A 54 -15.57 3.31 -8.10
C LEU A 54 -15.19 3.17 -9.58
N CYS A 55 -14.55 2.07 -9.97
CA CYS A 55 -14.08 1.89 -11.36
C CYS A 55 -14.29 0.48 -11.92
N LEU A 56 -15.02 -0.37 -11.18
CA LEU A 56 -15.41 -1.73 -11.54
C LEU A 56 -14.25 -2.71 -11.84
N LYS A 57 -13.01 -2.33 -11.53
CA LYS A 57 -11.83 -3.18 -11.71
C LYS A 57 -11.82 -4.33 -10.72
N LYS A 58 -11.61 -5.56 -11.21
CA LYS A 58 -11.49 -6.78 -10.41
C LYS A 58 -10.06 -7.04 -9.98
N PHE A 59 -9.89 -7.62 -8.80
CA PHE A 59 -8.60 -7.94 -8.21
C PHE A 59 -8.54 -9.40 -7.79
N LYS A 60 -7.35 -10.00 -7.88
CA LYS A 60 -7.09 -11.38 -7.45
C LYS A 60 -7.04 -11.57 -5.93
N SER A 61 -7.05 -10.47 -5.17
CA SER A 61 -7.00 -10.52 -3.71
C SER A 61 -7.54 -9.24 -3.08
N ARG A 62 -8.03 -9.39 -1.85
CA ARG A 62 -8.53 -8.29 -1.03
C ARG A 62 -7.48 -7.22 -0.73
N SER A 63 -6.24 -7.61 -0.45
CA SER A 63 -5.12 -6.67 -0.21
C SER A 63 -4.86 -5.79 -1.43
N ASN A 64 -4.99 -6.37 -2.64
CA ASN A 64 -4.82 -5.65 -3.88
C ASN A 64 -5.98 -4.67 -4.13
N LEU A 65 -7.22 -5.08 -3.84
CA LEU A 65 -8.37 -4.18 -3.89
C LEU A 65 -8.24 -3.01 -2.89
N TRP A 66 -7.80 -3.28 -1.66
CA TRP A 66 -7.57 -2.25 -0.65
C TRP A 66 -6.49 -1.25 -1.10
N SER A 67 -5.32 -1.74 -1.50
CA SER A 67 -4.24 -0.90 -2.04
C SER A 67 -4.71 -0.07 -3.25
N HIS A 68 -5.49 -0.69 -4.14
CA HIS A 68 -6.10 0.01 -5.26
C HIS A 68 -7.12 1.09 -4.84
N ARG A 69 -7.99 0.83 -3.85
CA ARG A 69 -8.94 1.84 -3.35
C ARG A 69 -8.22 3.09 -2.83
N GLN A 70 -7.06 2.92 -2.22
CA GLN A 70 -6.22 4.05 -1.82
C GLN A 70 -5.77 4.91 -3.01
N THR A 71 -5.65 4.35 -4.22
CA THR A 71 -5.29 5.13 -5.42
C THR A 71 -6.39 6.12 -5.85
N HIS A 72 -7.66 5.81 -5.60
CA HIS A 72 -8.78 6.72 -5.86
C HIS A 72 -8.81 7.88 -4.87
N ALA A 73 -8.67 7.59 -3.57
CA ALA A 73 -8.50 8.63 -2.55
C ALA A 73 -7.23 9.47 -2.79
N ASN A 74 -6.17 8.81 -3.27
CA ASN A 74 -4.93 9.49 -3.62
C ASN A 74 -5.06 10.35 -4.88
N TYR A 75 -5.94 10.03 -5.83
CA TYR A 75 -6.19 10.86 -7.01
C TYR A 75 -6.81 12.20 -6.59
N SER A 76 -7.82 12.17 -5.71
CA SER A 76 -8.42 13.37 -5.12
C SER A 76 -7.46 14.12 -4.18
N SER A 77 -6.44 13.45 -3.64
CA SER A 77 -5.37 14.08 -2.85
C SER A 77 -4.18 14.57 -3.68
N ARG A 78 -4.22 14.46 -5.02
CA ARG A 78 -3.20 15.04 -5.92
C ARG A 78 -3.36 16.55 -6.06
N ARG A 79 -3.11 17.26 -4.96
CA ARG A 79 -3.16 18.73 -4.86
C ARG A 79 -2.06 19.43 -5.66
N TYR A 80 -1.04 18.69 -6.12
CA TYR A 80 0.12 19.28 -6.79
C TYR A 80 0.09 18.98 -8.29
N GLU A 81 -0.10 20.02 -9.08
CA GLU A 81 -0.21 19.97 -10.53
C GLU A 81 1.11 20.38 -11.19
N CYS A 82 1.46 19.71 -12.28
CA CYS A 82 2.57 20.13 -13.12
C CYS A 82 2.15 21.31 -14.00
N PRO A 83 2.91 22.42 -14.04
CA PRO A 83 2.59 23.54 -14.92
C PRO A 83 2.89 23.27 -16.40
N LYS A 84 3.62 22.19 -16.73
CA LYS A 84 4.07 21.87 -18.10
C LYS A 84 3.30 20.71 -18.75
N CYS A 85 2.52 19.95 -17.99
CA CYS A 85 1.76 18.81 -18.51
C CYS A 85 0.58 18.45 -17.59
N PRO A 86 -0.35 17.58 -18.03
CA PRO A 86 -1.51 17.17 -17.23
C PRO A 86 -1.19 16.31 -15.98
N HIS A 87 0.10 16.12 -15.64
CA HIS A 87 0.51 15.27 -14.53
C HIS A 87 0.16 15.89 -13.18
N ARG A 88 -0.40 15.07 -12.27
CA ARG A 88 -0.75 15.47 -10.89
C ARG A 88 -0.15 14.49 -9.89
N CYS A 89 0.27 14.97 -8.73
CA CYS A 89 0.83 14.16 -7.65
C CYS A 89 0.38 14.65 -6.27
N ASN A 90 0.51 13.80 -5.25
CA ASN A 90 -0.01 14.04 -3.90
C ASN A 90 1.02 14.62 -2.92
N SER A 91 2.22 14.97 -3.38
CA SER A 91 3.25 15.58 -2.54
C SER A 91 4.18 16.50 -3.34
N ARG A 92 4.65 17.57 -2.69
CA ARG A 92 5.56 18.55 -3.30
C ARG A 92 6.89 17.95 -3.74
N SER A 93 7.43 16.98 -2.98
CA SER A 93 8.66 16.27 -3.34
C SER A 93 8.50 15.46 -4.62
N LYS A 94 7.35 14.81 -4.82
CA LYS A 94 7.06 14.08 -6.06
C LYS A 94 6.91 15.03 -7.24
N LEU A 95 6.29 16.20 -7.04
CA LEU A 95 6.22 17.24 -8.08
C LEU A 95 7.61 17.73 -8.46
N LYS A 96 8.47 18.06 -7.47
CA LYS A 96 9.85 18.49 -7.72
C LYS A 96 10.65 17.48 -8.53
N ASN A 97 10.53 16.20 -8.17
CA ASN A 97 11.18 15.11 -8.89
C ASN A 97 10.62 14.95 -10.31
N HIS A 98 9.30 15.05 -10.49
CA HIS A 98 8.68 15.07 -11.80
C HIS A 98 9.17 16.26 -12.66
N MET A 99 9.31 17.45 -12.10
CA MET A 99 9.84 18.61 -12.83
C MET A 99 11.27 18.39 -13.36
N GLN A 100 12.08 17.56 -12.70
CA GLN A 100 13.40 17.15 -13.18
C GLN A 100 13.31 16.42 -14.54
N SER A 101 12.22 15.72 -14.83
CA SER A 101 12.06 15.04 -16.13
C SER A 101 11.81 15.99 -17.29
N HIS A 102 11.20 17.15 -17.03
CA HIS A 102 11.06 18.20 -18.05
C HIS A 102 12.38 18.91 -18.35
N SER A 103 13.32 18.93 -17.40
CA SER A 103 14.62 19.60 -17.59
C SER A 103 15.62 18.75 -18.38
N GLY A 104 15.37 17.46 -18.60
CA GLY A 104 16.32 16.56 -19.27
C GLY A 104 17.64 16.32 -18.53
N ASN A 105 17.86 16.95 -17.36
CA ASN A 105 19.07 16.86 -16.56
C ASN A 105 19.21 15.47 -15.91
N LYS A 106 19.74 14.55 -16.71
CA LYS A 106 20.08 13.17 -16.34
C LYS A 106 21.37 13.15 -15.52
N LYS A 107 21.19 13.15 -14.19
CA LYS A 107 22.30 13.19 -13.22
C LYS A 107 23.09 11.87 -13.12
N TYR A 108 22.49 10.76 -13.53
CA TYR A 108 23.07 9.43 -13.37
C TYR A 108 23.40 8.87 -14.75
N GLN A 109 24.67 8.71 -15.07
CA GLN A 109 25.11 8.14 -16.34
C GLN A 109 25.45 6.67 -16.18
N CYS A 110 25.19 5.89 -17.22
CA CYS A 110 25.72 4.55 -17.35
C CYS A 110 27.24 4.63 -17.64
N GLY A 111 28.01 3.71 -17.06
CA GLY A 111 29.45 3.57 -17.35
C GLY A 111 29.74 2.74 -18.60
N GLU A 112 28.85 1.81 -18.95
CA GLU A 112 28.96 0.91 -20.12
C GLU A 112 28.42 1.53 -21.42
N CYS A 113 27.55 2.55 -21.32
CA CYS A 113 27.00 3.27 -22.46
C CYS A 113 26.71 4.74 -22.09
N GLU A 114 26.58 5.61 -23.10
CA GLU A 114 26.38 7.06 -22.89
C GLU A 114 24.96 7.45 -22.38
N ARG A 115 24.16 6.47 -21.94
CA ARG A 115 22.77 6.70 -21.56
C ARG A 115 22.67 7.30 -20.16
N GLY A 116 22.12 8.52 -20.08
CA GLY A 116 21.79 9.17 -18.82
C GLY A 116 20.37 8.90 -18.30
N PHE A 117 20.22 8.92 -16.97
CA PHE A 117 19.01 8.67 -16.20
C PHE A 117 18.78 9.74 -15.13
N LEU A 118 17.52 9.92 -14.75
CA LEU A 118 17.10 10.89 -13.73
C LEU A 118 17.17 10.35 -12.30
N TYR A 119 17.11 9.03 -12.13
CA TYR A 119 17.06 8.37 -10.82
C TYR A 119 18.03 7.18 -10.80
N PRO A 120 18.68 6.92 -9.65
CA PRO A 120 19.64 5.82 -9.53
C PRO A 120 18.97 4.46 -9.66
N SER A 121 17.74 4.30 -9.16
CA SER A 121 16.97 3.05 -9.29
C SER A 121 16.65 2.69 -10.73
N VAL A 122 16.56 3.66 -11.63
CA VAL A 122 16.34 3.42 -13.07
C VAL A 122 17.65 3.06 -13.77
N LEU A 123 18.77 3.69 -13.37
CA LEU A 123 20.10 3.30 -13.83
C LEU A 123 20.41 1.85 -13.42
N LEU A 124 20.17 1.46 -12.16
CA LEU A 124 20.42 0.09 -11.68
C LEU A 124 19.66 -0.96 -12.51
N LYS A 125 18.37 -0.75 -12.76
CA LYS A 125 17.57 -1.63 -13.62
C LYS A 125 18.05 -1.67 -15.08
N HIS A 126 18.68 -0.61 -15.54
CA HIS A 126 19.31 -0.59 -16.85
C HIS A 126 20.63 -1.37 -16.83
N MET A 127 21.43 -1.29 -15.76
CA MET A 127 22.67 -2.08 -15.61
C MET A 127 22.40 -3.57 -15.58
N GLU A 128 21.28 -4.01 -14.99
CA GLU A 128 20.83 -5.41 -15.02
C GLU A 128 20.73 -5.96 -16.45
N LYS A 129 20.41 -5.11 -17.44
CA LYS A 129 20.32 -5.53 -18.85
C LYS A 129 21.69 -5.75 -19.48
N HIS A 130 22.67 -4.90 -19.18
CA HIS A 130 24.05 -5.10 -19.67
C HIS A 130 24.64 -6.41 -19.13
N ILE A 131 24.34 -6.73 -17.87
CA ILE A 131 24.77 -8.01 -17.28
C ILE A 131 24.11 -9.17 -18.03
N SER A 132 22.79 -9.12 -18.31
CA SER A 132 22.12 -10.18 -19.06
C SER A 132 22.60 -10.31 -20.52
N GLU A 133 22.92 -9.20 -21.18
CA GLU A 133 23.41 -9.17 -22.57
C GLU A 133 24.84 -9.73 -22.65
N SER A 134 25.71 -9.45 -21.67
CA SER A 134 27.08 -9.98 -21.62
C SER A 134 27.20 -11.49 -21.38
N HIS A 135 26.11 -12.15 -20.97
CA HIS A 135 26.06 -13.61 -20.78
C HIS A 135 25.68 -14.38 -22.05
N GLU A 136 25.25 -13.71 -23.12
CA GLU A 136 24.90 -14.36 -24.40
C GLU A 136 26.09 -14.52 -25.35
N ASP A 137 27.22 -13.86 -25.10
CA ASP A 137 28.43 -13.93 -25.95
C ASP A 137 29.39 -15.09 -25.62
N PHE A 138 29.00 -16.00 -24.71
CA PHE A 138 29.82 -17.15 -24.28
C PHE A 138 29.18 -18.53 -24.49
N ASN A 139 28.18 -18.68 -25.37
CA ASN A 139 27.59 -19.98 -25.69
C ASN A 139 27.65 -20.30 -27.19
#